data_AF-A0A7X0WE77-F1
#
_entry.id   AF-A0A7X0WE77-F1
#
_cell.length_a   1.000
_cell.length_b   1.000
_cell.length_c   1.000
_cell.angle_alpha   90.00
_cell.angle_beta   90.00
_cell.angle_gamma   90.00
#
_symmetry.space_group_name_H-M   'P 1'
#
loop_
_entity.id
_entity.type
_entity.pdbx_description
1 polymer ?
#
loop_
_entity_poly.entity_id
_entity_poly.type
_entity_poly.pdbx_seq_one_letter_code
_entity_poly.pdbx_strand_id
1 'polypeptide(L)'
;MLNNQVSEVLEKYYKEKNNNLFLKEAFEPLNLPTEITQFCVANNIKIKPMQFGTYPSEQWYFKIDGYKNNDFEVSYISILTVSKLAPIYRLEHNFEVVNKDPKKISPTLDGSAEEGHSFLQADLDRFLKKRFEKDGHSRMLESEATRKIEGVNFSEDVILFGPDVTQEDILFRDVLDILPD
;
A
#
# COMPACT_ATOMS: atom_id res chain seq x y z
N MET A 1 -20.12 -6.57 3.06
CA MET A 1 -20.14 -5.71 4.26
C MET A 1 -18.79 -5.02 4.37
N LEU A 2 -18.77 -3.76 4.79
CA LEU A 2 -17.52 -3.03 5.01
C LEU A 2 -16.75 -3.66 6.18
N ASN A 3 -15.42 -3.59 6.15
CA ASN A 3 -14.61 -3.99 7.30
C ASN A 3 -14.93 -3.05 8.49
N ASN A 4 -15.02 -3.59 9.72
CA ASN A 4 -15.36 -2.80 10.91
C ASN A 4 -14.39 -1.64 11.14
N GLN A 5 -13.08 -1.88 10.98
CA GLN A 5 -12.04 -0.88 11.16
C GLN A 5 -12.17 0.24 10.11
N VAL A 6 -12.53 -0.13 8.88
CA VAL A 6 -12.81 0.84 7.80
C VAL A 6 -14.07 1.65 8.11
N SER A 7 -15.07 1.02 8.70
CA SER A 7 -16.32 1.68 9.11
C SER A 7 -16.07 2.72 10.20
N GLU A 8 -15.20 2.41 11.16
CA GLU A 8 -14.76 3.33 12.21
C GLU A 8 -14.01 4.54 11.64
N VAL A 9 -13.09 4.32 10.70
CA VAL A 9 -12.39 5.40 9.98
C VAL A 9 -13.37 6.29 9.23
N LEU A 10 -14.31 5.69 8.49
CA LEU A 10 -15.35 6.40 7.75
C LEU A 10 -16.21 7.28 8.69
N GLU A 11 -16.68 6.73 9.80
CA GLU A 11 -17.49 7.47 10.75
C GLU A 11 -16.71 8.65 11.35
N LYS A 12 -15.53 8.35 11.91
CA LYS A 12 -14.73 9.30 12.68
C LYS A 12 -14.21 10.48 11.86
N TYR A 13 -13.68 10.23 10.66
CA TYR A 13 -13.01 11.28 9.90
C TYR A 13 -13.90 11.89 8.81
N TYR A 14 -14.79 11.11 8.20
CA TYR A 14 -15.54 11.56 7.03
C TYR A 14 -16.95 12.02 7.36
N LYS A 15 -17.62 11.37 8.32
CA LYS A 15 -18.97 11.79 8.73
C LYS A 15 -18.95 12.76 9.91
N GLU A 16 -18.16 12.47 10.94
CA GLU A 16 -18.00 13.34 12.10
C GLU A 16 -17.04 14.51 11.83
N LYS A 17 -16.30 14.49 10.70
CA LYS A 17 -15.38 15.54 10.26
C LYS A 17 -14.33 15.90 11.29
N ASN A 18 -13.73 14.90 11.93
CA ASN A 18 -12.67 15.10 12.92
C ASN A 18 -11.31 15.41 12.27
N ASN A 19 -11.24 16.53 11.55
CA ASN A 19 -10.09 16.93 10.73
C ASN A 19 -8.83 17.10 11.58
N ASN A 20 -8.94 17.66 12.79
CA ASN A 20 -7.78 17.87 13.67
C ASN A 20 -7.10 16.54 14.03
N LEU A 21 -7.89 15.49 14.28
CA LEU A 21 -7.36 14.18 14.57
C LEU A 21 -6.82 13.50 13.31
N PHE A 22 -7.51 13.64 12.17
CA PHE A 22 -7.00 13.15 10.88
C PHE A 22 -5.61 13.72 10.57
N LEU A 23 -5.47 15.06 10.66
CA LEU A 23 -4.20 15.75 10.47
C LEU A 23 -3.15 15.22 11.43
N LYS A 24 -3.47 15.13 12.73
CA LYS A 24 -2.54 14.60 13.72
C LYS A 24 -2.03 13.21 13.32
N GLU A 25 -2.92 12.25 13.05
CA GLU A 25 -2.52 10.89 12.68
C GLU A 25 -1.71 10.87 11.37
N ALA A 26 -2.08 11.68 10.37
CA ALA A 26 -1.35 11.75 9.10
C ALA A 26 0.08 12.30 9.25
N PHE A 27 0.30 13.23 10.19
CA PHE A 27 1.63 13.78 10.50
C PHE A 27 2.48 12.87 11.41
N GLU A 28 1.87 11.92 12.13
CA GLU A 28 2.64 10.99 12.95
C GLU A 28 3.54 10.12 12.05
N PRO A 29 4.85 10.04 12.33
CA PRO A 29 5.76 9.22 11.54
C PRO A 29 5.53 7.74 11.83
N LEU A 30 5.34 6.94 10.78
CA LEU A 30 5.30 5.48 10.89
C LEU A 30 6.64 4.93 10.39
N ASN A 31 7.32 4.16 11.23
CA ASN A 31 8.59 3.51 10.87
C ASN A 31 8.39 2.00 10.73
N LEU A 32 9.15 1.37 9.84
CA LEU A 32 9.19 -0.09 9.78
C LEU A 32 9.75 -0.67 11.09
N PRO A 33 9.09 -1.68 11.68
CA PRO A 33 9.66 -2.46 12.77
C PRO A 33 11.07 -2.98 12.44
N THR A 34 11.98 -2.90 13.42
CA THR A 34 13.38 -3.28 13.27
C THR A 34 13.54 -4.71 12.75
N GLU A 35 12.64 -5.63 13.11
CA GLU A 35 12.69 -7.01 12.66
C GLU A 35 12.47 -7.15 11.15
N ILE A 36 11.66 -6.27 10.54
CA ILE A 36 11.46 -6.24 9.08
C ILE A 36 12.74 -5.78 8.39
N THR A 37 13.38 -4.74 8.92
CA THR A 37 14.66 -4.26 8.39
C THR A 37 15.75 -5.33 8.49
N GLN A 38 15.83 -6.04 9.62
CA GLN A 38 16.77 -7.15 9.81
C GLN A 38 16.51 -8.31 8.85
N PHE A 39 15.25 -8.71 8.66
CA PHE A 39 14.87 -9.72 7.68
C PHE A 39 15.32 -9.33 6.28
N CYS A 40 15.09 -8.09 5.87
CA CYS A 40 15.47 -7.60 4.55
C CYS A 40 16.99 -7.61 4.34
N VAL A 41 17.75 -7.12 5.33
CA VAL A 41 19.22 -7.15 5.29
C VAL A 41 19.77 -8.57 5.16
N ALA A 42 19.24 -9.52 5.94
CA ALA A 42 19.67 -10.91 5.91
C ALA A 42 19.40 -11.60 4.55
N ASN A 43 18.44 -11.08 3.79
CA ASN A 43 17.99 -11.64 2.52
C ASN A 43 18.37 -10.77 1.30
N ASN A 44 19.26 -9.78 1.47
CA ASN A 44 19.66 -8.84 0.42
C ASN A 44 18.49 -8.08 -0.24
N ILE A 45 17.41 -7.83 0.50
CA ILE A 45 16.27 -7.03 0.05
C ILE A 45 16.54 -5.57 0.36
N LYS A 46 16.53 -4.71 -0.67
CA LYS A 46 16.73 -3.27 -0.50
C LYS A 46 15.40 -2.60 -0.17
N ILE A 47 15.35 -1.90 0.95
CA ILE A 47 14.18 -1.12 1.36
C ILE A 47 14.34 0.31 0.88
N LYS A 48 13.31 0.87 0.27
CA LYS A 48 13.20 2.30 -0.04
C LYS A 48 11.85 2.83 0.48
N PRO A 49 11.82 3.76 1.44
CA PRO A 49 10.58 4.44 1.78
C PRO A 49 10.13 5.30 0.60
N MET A 50 8.82 5.35 0.37
CA MET A 50 8.20 6.35 -0.49
C MET A 50 8.10 7.64 0.32
N GLN A 51 8.68 8.72 -0.18
CA GLN A 51 8.58 10.04 0.45
C GLN A 51 7.95 10.98 -0.58
N PHE A 52 6.64 11.09 -0.53
CA PHE A 52 5.91 12.19 -1.14
C PHE A 52 5.07 12.78 -0.02
N GLY A 53 5.16 14.09 0.21
CA GLY A 53 4.25 14.84 1.07
C GLY A 53 3.89 14.24 2.44
N THR A 54 2.74 14.67 2.95
CA THR A 54 2.09 14.07 4.11
C THR A 54 0.90 13.24 3.62
N TYR A 55 0.81 11.98 4.02
CA TYR A 55 -0.30 11.09 3.66
C TYR A 55 -0.85 10.39 4.90
N PRO A 56 -2.11 9.92 4.85
CA PRO A 56 -2.70 9.09 5.91
C PRO A 56 -2.14 7.65 5.92
N SER A 57 -1.07 7.40 5.17
CA SER A 57 -0.35 6.14 5.11
C SER A 57 1.13 6.37 4.89
N GLU A 58 1.93 5.34 5.16
CA GLU A 58 3.32 5.25 4.72
C GLU A 58 3.49 4.08 3.77
N GLN A 59 4.39 4.21 2.79
CA GLN A 59 4.67 3.18 1.81
C GLN A 59 6.16 2.83 1.75
N TRP A 60 6.47 1.54 1.63
CA TRP A 60 7.83 1.02 1.46
C TRP A 60 7.93 0.08 0.27
N TYR A 61 8.95 0.32 -0.54
CA TYR A 61 9.35 -0.56 -1.63
C TYR A 61 10.44 -1.53 -1.17
N PHE A 62 10.20 -2.81 -1.38
CA PHE A 62 11.15 -3.88 -1.18
C PHE A 62 11.65 -4.34 -2.54
N LYS A 63 12.84 -3.88 -2.93
CA LYS A 63 13.50 -4.32 -4.16
C LYS A 63 14.23 -5.62 -3.88
N ILE A 64 13.80 -6.66 -4.59
CA ILE A 64 14.30 -8.02 -4.48
C ILE A 64 15.17 -8.29 -5.71
N ASP A 65 16.25 -9.05 -5.52
CA ASP A 65 17.13 -9.39 -6.63
C ASP A 65 16.36 -10.14 -7.72
N GLY A 66 16.50 -9.64 -8.94
CA GLY A 66 15.94 -10.25 -10.13
C GLY A 66 16.71 -11.49 -10.57
N TYR A 67 16.19 -12.16 -11.59
CA TYR A 67 16.88 -13.28 -12.23
C TYR A 67 17.17 -12.93 -13.70
N LYS A 68 18.38 -13.26 -14.16
CA LYS A 68 18.81 -13.04 -15.54
C LYS A 68 19.50 -14.28 -16.09
N ASN A 69 19.01 -14.75 -17.23
CA ASN A 69 19.72 -15.65 -18.12
C ASN A 69 19.65 -15.08 -19.56
N ASN A 70 20.39 -15.67 -20.50
CA ASN A 70 20.56 -15.16 -21.87
C ASN A 70 19.25 -14.63 -22.50
N ASP A 71 18.14 -15.36 -22.29
CA ASP A 71 16.86 -15.06 -22.91
C ASP A 71 15.75 -14.54 -22.00
N PHE A 72 16.03 -14.41 -20.71
CA PHE A 72 15.02 -14.02 -19.74
C PHE A 72 15.64 -13.15 -18.65
N GLU A 73 15.04 -11.98 -18.44
CA GLU A 73 15.40 -11.06 -17.38
C GLU A 73 14.13 -10.61 -16.69
N VAL A 74 14.07 -10.82 -15.38
CA VAL A 74 12.93 -10.45 -14.52
C VAL A 74 13.44 -9.68 -13.32
N SER A 75 12.72 -8.63 -12.93
CA SER A 75 12.92 -7.91 -11.68
C SER A 75 11.69 -7.99 -10.78
N TYR A 76 11.90 -7.89 -9.47
CA TYR A 76 10.85 -8.06 -8.47
C TYR A 76 10.82 -6.89 -7.49
N ILE A 77 9.62 -6.40 -7.21
CA ILE A 77 9.37 -5.36 -6.21
C ILE A 77 8.16 -5.78 -5.38
N SER A 78 8.20 -5.57 -4.08
CA SER A 78 7.00 -5.63 -3.24
C SER A 78 6.72 -4.25 -2.65
N ILE A 79 5.46 -3.89 -2.55
CA ILE A 79 5.02 -2.59 -2.04
C ILE A 79 4.14 -2.83 -0.82
N LEU A 80 4.61 -2.37 0.34
CA LEU A 80 3.84 -2.36 1.58
C LEU A 80 3.31 -0.96 1.82
N THR A 81 2.00 -0.84 2.02
CA THR A 81 1.34 0.41 2.43
C THR A 81 0.68 0.18 3.79
N VAL A 82 0.98 1.02 4.77
CA VAL A 82 0.44 0.90 6.13
C VAL A 82 -0.36 2.15 6.45
N SER A 83 -1.62 1.99 6.86
CA SER A 83 -2.47 3.12 7.23
C SER A 83 -2.04 3.68 8.59
N LYS A 84 -2.07 5.01 8.71
CA LYS A 84 -1.91 5.73 9.98
C LYS A 84 -3.26 5.90 10.69
N LEU A 85 -4.37 5.71 9.98
CA LEU A 85 -5.73 5.95 10.50
C LEU A 85 -6.32 4.74 11.22
N ALA A 86 -5.86 3.53 10.90
CA ALA A 86 -6.28 2.27 11.48
C ALA A 86 -5.16 1.22 11.36
N PRO A 87 -5.15 0.16 12.19
CA PRO A 87 -4.14 -0.90 12.10
C PRO A 87 -4.48 -1.84 10.93
N ILE A 88 -4.28 -1.34 9.72
CA ILE A 88 -4.54 -2.00 8.45
C ILE A 88 -3.34 -1.77 7.53
N TYR A 89 -2.92 -2.80 6.80
CA TYR A 89 -1.89 -2.69 5.77
C TYR A 89 -2.32 -3.40 4.48
N ARG A 90 -1.73 -2.98 3.35
CA ARG A 90 -1.83 -3.64 2.04
C ARG A 90 -0.43 -4.04 1.59
N LEU A 91 -0.32 -5.21 0.97
CA LEU A 91 0.92 -5.72 0.39
C LEU A 91 0.64 -6.19 -1.04
N GLU A 92 1.38 -5.63 -1.99
CA GLU A 92 1.34 -5.95 -3.41
C GLU A 92 2.71 -6.44 -3.87
N HIS A 93 2.72 -7.47 -4.73
CA HIS A 93 3.93 -8.01 -5.34
C HIS A 93 3.90 -7.79 -6.85
N ASN A 94 4.95 -7.14 -7.33
CA ASN A 94 5.11 -6.78 -8.73
C ASN A 94 6.31 -7.51 -9.32
N PHE A 95 6.21 -7.81 -10.60
CA PHE A 95 7.33 -8.27 -11.41
C PHE A 95 7.36 -7.49 -12.72
N GLU A 96 8.55 -7.43 -13.32
CA GLU A 96 8.75 -6.88 -14.65
C GLU A 96 9.71 -7.78 -15.42
N VAL A 97 9.31 -8.23 -16.60
CA VAL A 97 10.10 -9.06 -17.53
C VAL A 97 10.43 -8.25 -18.79
N VAL A 98 11.67 -8.36 -19.28
CA VAL A 98 12.05 -7.75 -20.56
C VAL A 98 11.25 -8.37 -21.71
N ASN A 99 10.52 -7.54 -22.46
CA ASN A 99 9.75 -8.01 -23.62
C ASN A 99 10.67 -8.16 -24.84
N LYS A 100 10.87 -9.41 -25.28
CA LYS A 100 11.71 -9.71 -26.46
C LYS A 100 10.95 -9.72 -27.78
N ASP A 101 9.62 -9.57 -27.79
CA ASP A 101 8.85 -9.53 -29.03
C ASP A 101 9.35 -8.36 -29.92
N PRO A 102 9.78 -8.61 -31.18
CA PRO A 102 10.17 -7.54 -32.10
C PRO A 102 9.00 -6.64 -32.51
N LYS A 103 7.76 -7.08 -32.31
CA LYS A 103 6.53 -6.31 -32.55
C LYS A 103 5.91 -5.77 -31.25
N LYS A 104 6.65 -5.81 -30.14
CA LYS A 104 6.19 -5.25 -28.86
C LYS A 104 5.83 -3.78 -28.97
N ILE A 105 4.84 -3.38 -28.17
CA ILE A 105 4.52 -1.98 -27.91
C ILE A 105 5.30 -1.48 -26.69
N SER A 106 5.29 -2.26 -25.60
CA SER A 106 6.02 -1.96 -24.37
C SER A 106 7.37 -2.68 -24.33
N PRO A 107 8.46 -2.04 -23.84
CA PRO A 107 9.76 -2.69 -23.66
C PRO A 107 9.73 -3.82 -22.62
N THR A 108 8.74 -3.83 -21.74
CA THR A 108 8.59 -4.80 -20.65
C THR A 108 7.17 -5.35 -20.59
N LEU A 109 7.04 -6.53 -19.98
CA LEU A 109 5.77 -7.11 -19.54
C LEU A 109 5.79 -7.10 -18.01
N ASP A 110 4.81 -6.48 -17.40
CA ASP A 110 4.69 -6.37 -15.96
C ASP A 110 3.38 -7.01 -15.46
N GLY A 111 3.33 -7.26 -14.16
CA GLY A 111 2.14 -7.72 -13.49
C GLY A 111 2.22 -7.49 -11.98
N SER A 112 1.05 -7.35 -11.37
CA SER A 112 0.87 -7.20 -9.93
C SER A 112 -0.05 -8.30 -9.40
N ALA A 113 0.21 -8.75 -8.17
CA ALA A 113 -0.62 -9.73 -7.47
C ALA A 113 -0.49 -9.61 -5.95
N GLU A 114 -1.39 -10.25 -5.22
CA GLU A 114 -1.32 -10.36 -3.76
C GLU A 114 -0.31 -11.43 -3.33
N GLU A 115 -0.07 -12.42 -4.19
CA GLU A 115 0.92 -13.47 -4.00
C GLU A 115 2.28 -13.11 -4.60
N GLY A 116 3.35 -13.65 -4.00
CA GLY A 116 4.70 -13.44 -4.50
C GLY A 116 4.99 -14.17 -5.83
N HIS A 117 5.72 -13.52 -6.73
CA HIS A 117 6.17 -14.08 -8.01
C HIS A 117 7.53 -14.78 -7.93
N SER A 118 8.14 -14.77 -6.75
CA SER A 118 9.40 -15.44 -6.42
C SER A 118 9.34 -15.99 -5.00
N PHE A 119 10.19 -16.97 -4.68
CA PHE A 119 10.28 -17.52 -3.32
C PHE A 119 10.57 -16.43 -2.29
N LEU A 120 11.43 -15.45 -2.63
CA LEU A 120 11.79 -14.41 -1.69
C LEU A 120 10.68 -13.39 -1.46
N GLN A 121 9.83 -13.12 -2.47
CA GLN A 121 8.58 -12.37 -2.26
C GLN A 121 7.62 -13.12 -1.34
N ALA A 122 7.47 -14.44 -1.52
CA ALA A 122 6.60 -15.26 -0.67
C ALA A 122 7.10 -15.37 0.78
N ASP A 123 8.43 -15.42 0.99
CA ASP A 123 9.01 -15.42 2.33
C ASP A 123 8.84 -14.05 3.01
N LEU A 124 9.02 -12.95 2.26
CA LEU A 124 8.73 -11.60 2.75
C LEU A 124 7.25 -11.46 3.14
N ASP A 125 6.32 -11.91 2.29
CA ASP A 125 4.87 -11.88 2.57
C ASP A 125 4.54 -12.60 3.89
N ARG A 126 5.01 -13.84 4.04
CA ARG A 126 4.80 -14.63 5.26
C ARG A 126 5.37 -13.94 6.50
N PHE A 127 6.55 -13.34 6.36
CA PHE A 127 7.20 -12.63 7.46
C PHE A 127 6.41 -11.38 7.87
N LEU A 128 6.04 -10.53 6.90
CA LEU A 128 5.26 -9.32 7.14
C LEU A 128 3.91 -9.67 7.75
N LYS A 129 3.20 -10.65 7.18
CA LYS A 129 1.91 -11.12 7.70
C LYS A 129 1.99 -11.47 9.18
N LYS A 130 2.91 -12.36 9.55
CA LYS A 130 3.09 -12.77 10.95
C LYS A 130 3.47 -11.60 11.87
N ARG A 131 4.32 -10.69 11.39
CA ARG A 131 4.76 -9.53 12.18
C ARG A 131 3.62 -8.55 12.43
N PHE A 132 2.83 -8.20 11.41
CA PHE A 132 1.72 -7.27 11.51
C PHE A 132 0.54 -7.86 12.29
N GLU A 133 0.22 -9.14 12.11
CA GLU A 133 -0.81 -9.83 12.90
C GLU A 133 -0.48 -9.80 14.41
N LYS A 134 0.80 -9.93 14.78
CA LYS A 134 1.25 -9.82 16.17
C LYS A 134 0.99 -8.42 16.76
N ASP A 135 1.01 -7.38 15.94
CA ASP A 135 0.71 -6.00 16.32
C ASP A 135 -0.77 -5.64 16.13
N GLY A 136 -1.64 -6.65 15.94
CA GLY A 136 -3.07 -6.46 15.79
C GLY A 136 -3.50 -5.81 14.47
N HIS A 137 -2.61 -5.79 13.47
CA HIS A 137 -2.96 -5.26 12.16
C HIS A 137 -3.63 -6.31 11.28
N SER A 138 -4.61 -5.88 10.49
CA SER A 138 -5.26 -6.70 9.46
C SER A 138 -4.71 -6.40 8.07
N ARG A 139 -4.62 -7.43 7.21
CA ARG A 139 -4.28 -7.23 5.79
C ARG A 139 -5.54 -6.88 5.04
N MET A 140 -5.51 -5.78 4.28
CA MET A 140 -6.51 -5.45 3.28
C MET A 140 -6.16 -6.15 1.97
N LEU A 141 -7.11 -6.90 1.43
CA LEU A 141 -6.98 -7.56 0.13
C LEU A 141 -7.45 -6.65 -1.01
N GLU A 142 -7.04 -6.92 -2.24
CA GLU A 142 -7.35 -6.16 -3.44
C GLU A 142 -8.87 -6.05 -3.68
N SER A 143 -9.58 -7.17 -3.48
CA SER A 143 -11.05 -7.21 -3.58
C SER A 143 -11.76 -6.36 -2.52
N GLU A 144 -11.07 -6.05 -1.42
CA GLU A 144 -11.57 -5.15 -0.38
C GLU A 144 -11.16 -3.71 -0.68
N ALA A 145 -9.90 -3.49 -1.07
CA ALA A 145 -9.33 -2.19 -1.43
C ALA A 145 -10.19 -1.50 -2.48
N THR A 146 -10.54 -2.23 -3.55
CA THR A 146 -11.36 -1.74 -4.69
C THR A 146 -12.86 -1.67 -4.41
N ARG A 147 -13.32 -2.09 -3.23
CA ARG A 147 -14.74 -2.05 -2.88
C ARG A 147 -15.18 -0.59 -2.72
N LYS A 148 -16.17 -0.21 -3.51
CA LYS A 148 -16.81 1.10 -3.48
C LYS A 148 -17.58 1.33 -2.17
N ILE A 149 -17.46 2.55 -1.67
CA ILE A 149 -18.21 3.16 -0.58
C ILE A 149 -18.99 4.31 -1.21
N GLU A 150 -20.31 4.27 -1.08
CA GLU A 150 -21.22 5.22 -1.71
C GLU A 150 -21.65 6.30 -0.72
N GLY A 151 -21.89 7.50 -1.24
CA GLY A 151 -22.53 8.58 -0.48
C GLY A 151 -21.64 9.21 0.58
N VAL A 152 -20.32 9.26 0.34
CA VAL A 152 -19.40 10.05 1.17
C VAL A 152 -19.59 11.53 0.84
N ASN A 153 -19.86 12.35 1.85
CA ASN A 153 -20.10 13.77 1.69
C ASN A 153 -18.81 14.56 1.91
N PHE A 154 -18.21 15.04 0.82
CA PHE A 154 -17.05 15.93 0.86
C PHE A 154 -17.45 17.41 0.96
N SER A 155 -16.52 18.28 1.36
CA SER A 155 -16.70 19.73 1.22
C SER A 155 -16.64 20.14 -0.25
N GLU A 156 -17.25 21.28 -0.59
CA GLU A 156 -17.25 21.82 -1.96
C GLU A 156 -15.84 22.10 -2.49
N ASP A 157 -14.87 22.30 -1.59
CA ASP A 157 -13.46 22.53 -1.92
C ASP A 157 -12.71 21.25 -2.36
N VAL A 158 -13.27 20.04 -2.17
CA VAL A 158 -12.65 18.79 -2.64
C VAL A 158 -12.93 18.61 -4.13
N ILE A 159 -11.91 18.75 -4.96
CA ILE A 159 -12.06 18.82 -6.42
C ILE A 159 -11.94 17.43 -7.09
N LEU A 160 -11.08 16.56 -6.56
CA LEU A 160 -10.69 15.33 -7.23
C LEU A 160 -11.66 14.16 -6.99
N PHE A 161 -12.31 14.12 -5.82
CA PHE A 161 -13.11 12.97 -5.40
C PHE A 161 -14.61 13.27 -5.46
N GLY A 162 -15.35 12.40 -6.14
CA GLY A 162 -16.80 12.38 -6.11
C GLY A 162 -17.34 11.70 -4.85
N PRO A 163 -18.68 11.58 -4.71
CA PRO A 163 -19.31 10.97 -3.52
C PRO A 163 -19.03 9.46 -3.36
N ASP A 164 -18.37 8.87 -4.35
CA ASP A 164 -18.08 7.46 -4.45
C ASP A 164 -16.56 7.28 -4.40
N VAL A 165 -16.09 6.64 -3.33
CA VAL A 165 -14.67 6.35 -3.09
C VAL A 165 -14.48 4.87 -2.79
N THR A 166 -13.25 4.39 -2.78
CA THR A 166 -12.93 3.01 -2.40
C THR A 166 -12.48 2.90 -0.94
N GLN A 167 -12.39 1.68 -0.41
CA GLN A 167 -11.79 1.47 0.92
C GLN A 167 -10.32 1.86 0.94
N GLU A 168 -9.60 1.68 -0.18
CA GLU A 168 -8.22 2.11 -0.32
C GLU A 168 -8.10 3.64 -0.18
N ASP A 169 -8.96 4.37 -0.89
CA ASP A 169 -8.96 5.82 -0.90
C ASP A 169 -9.07 6.38 0.53
N ILE A 170 -10.05 5.90 1.31
CA ILE A 170 -10.31 6.46 2.65
C ILE A 170 -9.24 6.11 3.70
N LEU A 171 -8.47 5.04 3.47
CA LEU A 171 -7.46 4.57 4.42
C LEU A 171 -6.05 5.07 4.12
N PHE A 172 -5.72 5.24 2.84
CA PHE A 172 -4.35 5.41 2.40
C PHE A 172 -4.08 6.71 1.65
N ARG A 173 -5.13 7.42 1.18
CA ARG A 173 -4.99 8.66 0.39
C ARG A 173 -5.63 9.85 1.10
N ASP A 174 -5.12 11.04 0.83
CA ASP A 174 -5.77 12.27 1.28
C ASP A 174 -6.94 12.63 0.36
N VAL A 175 -8.06 11.94 0.54
CA VAL A 175 -9.29 12.24 -0.20
C VAL A 175 -10.07 13.42 0.38
N LEU A 176 -9.69 13.90 1.57
CA LEU A 176 -10.27 15.10 2.17
C LEU A 176 -9.63 16.39 1.65
N ASP A 177 -8.47 16.29 0.98
CA ASP A 177 -7.72 17.41 0.40
C ASP A 177 -7.38 18.47 1.47
N ILE A 178 -6.90 18.00 2.64
CA ILE A 178 -6.58 18.84 3.80
C ILE A 178 -5.13 18.74 4.26
N LEU A 179 -4.35 17.80 3.72
CA LEU A 179 -2.92 17.69 3.97
C LEU A 179 -2.16 18.66 3.05
N PRO A 180 -1.05 19.26 3.53
CA PRO A 180 -0.23 20.12 2.70
C PRO A 180 0.51 19.31 1.63
N ASP A 181 0.69 19.93 0.46
CA ASP A 181 1.53 19.45 -0.64
C ASP A 181 3.00 19.20 -0.21
#